data_AF-A0A385SZU3-F1
#
_entry.id   AF-A0A385SZU3-F1
#
_cell.length_a   1.000
_cell.length_b   1.000
_cell.length_c   1.000
_cell.angle_alpha   90.00
_cell.angle_beta   90.00
_cell.angle_gamma   90.00
#
_symmetry.space_group_name_H-M   'P 1'
#
loop_
_entity.id
_entity.type
_entity.pdbx_description
1 polymer ?
#
loop_
_entity_poly.entity_id
_entity_poly.type
_entity_poly.pdbx_seq_one_letter_code
_entity_poly.pdbx_strand_id
1 'polypeptide(L)'
;MTPDEAKNILLHHSFAHEDTSHPKSTRGFLGMLRPFNGELVQENYHEVMEAIKVLHVSLEREQIDREIIASLWAICYLGRSWAIDKNGMLRSNNLISQEQVDLMEAWINNISYAVFCLLDGAGVDEAFDGYDDAQ
;
A
#
# COMPACT_ATOMS: atom_id res chain seq x y z
N MET A 1 -8.64 2.93 -14.04
CA MET A 1 -7.78 1.73 -14.03
C MET A 1 -8.64 0.48 -14.25
N THR A 2 -8.19 -0.50 -15.04
CA THR A 2 -8.80 -1.84 -15.19
C THR A 2 -8.26 -2.81 -14.14
N PRO A 3 -8.88 -3.99 -13.88
CA PRO A 3 -8.35 -4.96 -12.91
C PRO A 3 -6.93 -5.44 -13.21
N ASP A 4 -6.58 -5.65 -14.48
CA ASP A 4 -5.21 -6.05 -14.86
C ASP A 4 -4.21 -4.91 -14.62
N GLU A 5 -4.57 -3.67 -14.96
CA GLU A 5 -3.76 -2.49 -14.65
C GLU A 5 -3.59 -2.31 -13.13
N ALA A 6 -4.64 -2.58 -12.35
CA ALA A 6 -4.65 -2.49 -10.90
C ALA A 6 -3.72 -3.52 -10.24
N LYS A 7 -3.79 -4.77 -10.70
CA LYS A 7 -2.83 -5.79 -10.27
C LYS A 7 -1.40 -5.37 -10.67
N ASN A 8 -1.21 -4.95 -11.91
CA ASN A 8 0.11 -4.58 -12.44
C ASN A 8 0.77 -3.45 -11.63
N ILE A 9 0.02 -2.39 -11.31
CA ILE A 9 0.55 -1.25 -10.55
C ILE A 9 0.86 -1.64 -9.09
N LEU A 10 0.04 -2.50 -8.47
CA LEU A 10 0.26 -3.04 -7.13
C LEU A 10 1.58 -3.84 -7.04
N LEU A 11 1.87 -4.65 -8.07
CA LEU A 11 3.14 -5.39 -8.15
C LEU A 11 4.34 -4.43 -8.16
N HIS A 12 4.25 -3.30 -8.88
CA HIS A 12 5.31 -2.30 -8.86
C HIS A 12 5.47 -1.62 -7.50
N HIS A 13 4.36 -1.24 -6.86
CA HIS A 13 4.39 -0.60 -5.53
C HIS A 13 4.93 -1.50 -4.42
N SER A 14 4.89 -2.82 -4.61
CA SER A 14 5.26 -3.84 -3.62
C SER A 14 6.61 -4.51 -3.87
N PHE A 15 7.34 -4.12 -4.92
CA PHE A 15 8.54 -4.81 -5.44
C PHE A 15 8.30 -6.25 -5.93
N ALA A 16 7.06 -6.64 -6.19
CA ALA A 16 6.73 -7.97 -6.69
C ALA A 16 6.76 -8.08 -8.23
N HIS A 17 6.84 -6.95 -8.94
CA HIS A 17 6.88 -6.94 -10.40
C HIS A 17 8.26 -7.31 -10.97
N GLU A 18 8.29 -8.10 -12.05
CA GLU A 18 9.54 -8.52 -12.70
C GLU A 18 10.24 -7.36 -13.44
N ASP A 19 9.47 -6.48 -14.09
CA ASP A 19 9.99 -5.24 -14.67
C ASP A 19 10.36 -4.20 -13.60
N THR A 20 11.65 -4.05 -13.38
CA THR A 20 12.23 -3.06 -12.46
C THR A 20 12.45 -1.69 -13.10
N SER A 21 12.22 -1.53 -14.41
CA SER A 21 12.43 -0.25 -15.12
C SER A 21 11.28 0.74 -14.93
N HIS A 22 10.10 0.27 -14.53
CA HIS A 22 8.95 1.11 -14.28
C HIS A 22 9.20 2.11 -13.14
N PRO A 23 8.78 3.39 -13.26
CA PRO A 23 9.02 4.41 -12.23
C PRO A 23 8.53 4.02 -10.84
N LYS A 24 7.41 3.28 -10.75
CA LYS A 24 6.86 2.83 -9.46
C LYS A 24 7.66 1.69 -8.82
N SER A 25 8.50 0.98 -9.56
CA SER A 25 9.44 -0.01 -9.00
C SER A 25 10.53 0.63 -8.15
N THR A 26 10.82 1.93 -8.33
CA THR A 26 11.82 2.66 -7.53
C THR A 26 11.22 3.78 -6.70
N ARG A 27 10.13 4.40 -7.16
CA ARG A 27 9.47 5.53 -6.48
C ARG A 27 8.01 5.29 -6.14
N GLY A 28 7.54 4.04 -6.17
CA GLY A 28 6.20 3.66 -5.72
C GLY A 28 6.07 3.67 -4.19
N PHE A 29 4.99 3.10 -3.63
CA PHE A 29 4.71 3.15 -2.19
C PHE A 29 5.85 2.58 -1.33
N LEU A 30 6.36 1.38 -1.63
CA LEU A 30 7.55 0.89 -0.93
C LEU A 30 8.85 1.49 -1.50
N GLY A 31 8.86 1.79 -2.80
CA GLY A 31 10.01 2.41 -3.48
C GLY A 31 10.46 3.72 -2.85
N MET A 32 9.51 4.59 -2.50
CA MET A 32 9.81 5.90 -1.88
C MET A 32 10.49 5.79 -0.52
N LEU A 33 10.39 4.62 0.15
CA LEU A 33 11.04 4.37 1.43
C LEU A 33 12.47 3.85 1.28
N ARG A 34 12.92 3.47 0.07
CA ARG A 34 14.24 2.85 -0.14
C ARG A 34 14.87 3.16 -1.52
N PRO A 35 15.86 4.09 -1.58
CA PRO A 35 16.29 4.96 -0.48
C PRO A 35 15.22 6.02 -0.17
N PHE A 36 15.00 6.30 1.12
CA PHE A 36 14.17 7.42 1.52
C PHE A 36 14.86 8.74 1.20
N ASN A 37 14.17 9.65 0.51
CA ASN A 37 14.70 10.94 0.06
C ASN A 37 14.19 12.13 0.90
N GLY A 38 13.47 11.87 2.00
CA GLY A 38 12.87 12.90 2.84
C GLY A 38 11.41 13.22 2.53
N GLU A 39 10.84 12.64 1.46
CA GLU A 39 9.48 12.94 0.99
C GLU A 39 8.61 11.68 0.97
N LEU A 40 7.39 11.82 1.47
CA LEU A 40 6.32 10.84 1.28
C LEU A 40 5.42 11.30 0.15
N VAL A 41 5.35 10.50 -0.92
CA VAL A 41 4.60 10.85 -2.14
C VAL A 41 3.17 10.36 -2.01
N GLN A 42 2.26 11.27 -1.67
CA GLN A 42 0.85 10.97 -1.37
C GLN A 42 0.12 10.31 -2.54
N GLU A 43 0.50 10.62 -3.78
CA GLU A 43 -0.09 10.02 -4.98
C GLU A 43 0.13 8.51 -5.03
N ASN A 44 1.25 8.00 -4.50
CA ASN A 44 1.46 6.54 -4.42
C ASN A 44 0.48 5.86 -3.48
N TYR A 45 0.11 6.54 -2.39
CA TYR A 45 -0.88 6.02 -1.46
C TYR A 45 -2.27 5.96 -2.12
N HIS A 46 -2.69 7.05 -2.77
CA HIS A 46 -3.97 7.09 -3.48
C HIS A 46 -4.04 6.08 -4.62
N GLU A 47 -2.96 5.88 -5.36
CA GLU A 47 -2.89 4.89 -6.44
C GLU A 47 -3.03 3.44 -5.91
N VAL A 48 -2.46 3.13 -4.74
CA VAL A 48 -2.68 1.83 -4.07
C VAL A 48 -4.14 1.68 -3.64
N MET A 49 -4.74 2.71 -3.06
CA MET A 49 -6.16 2.68 -2.65
C MET A 49 -7.10 2.54 -3.86
N GLU A 50 -6.83 3.25 -4.97
CA GLU A 50 -7.57 3.09 -6.22
C GLU A 50 -7.44 1.66 -6.77
N ALA A 51 -6.23 1.09 -6.75
CA ALA A 51 -6.01 -0.28 -7.18
C ALA A 51 -6.81 -1.29 -6.34
N ILE A 52 -6.85 -1.13 -5.01
CA ILE A 52 -7.68 -1.96 -4.12
C ILE A 52 -9.16 -1.80 -4.47
N LYS A 53 -9.62 -0.57 -4.72
CA LYS A 53 -11.02 -0.28 -5.07
C LYS A 53 -11.41 -0.97 -6.37
N VAL A 54 -10.55 -0.95 -7.37
CA VAL A 54 -10.78 -1.66 -8.65
C VAL A 54 -10.74 -3.18 -8.47
N LEU A 55 -9.91 -3.69 -7.56
CA LEU A 55 -9.76 -5.11 -7.28
C LEU A 55 -10.79 -5.68 -6.30
N HIS A 56 -11.75 -4.88 -5.79
CA HIS A 56 -12.71 -5.35 -4.78
C HIS A 56 -13.42 -6.65 -5.18
N VAL A 57 -13.91 -6.75 -6.42
CA VAL A 57 -14.57 -7.95 -6.96
C VAL A 57 -13.65 -9.18 -6.95
N SER A 58 -12.34 -8.99 -7.06
CA SER A 58 -11.36 -10.08 -7.02
C SER A 58 -11.02 -10.49 -5.59
N LEU A 59 -11.03 -9.54 -4.65
CA LEU A 59 -10.70 -9.75 -3.24
C LEU A 59 -11.86 -10.38 -2.45
N GLU A 60 -13.10 -10.19 -2.87
CA GLU A 60 -14.30 -10.79 -2.24
C GLU A 60 -14.61 -12.22 -2.71
N ARG A 61 -13.80 -12.79 -3.62
CA ARG A 61 -14.01 -14.15 -4.15
C ARG A 61 -13.42 -15.21 -3.21
N GLU A 62 -13.99 -16.42 -3.26
CA GLU A 62 -13.43 -17.58 -2.55
C GLU A 62 -11.99 -17.93 -2.99
N GLN A 63 -11.68 -17.71 -4.27
CA GLN A 63 -10.34 -17.90 -4.82
C GLN A 63 -9.75 -16.55 -5.20
N ILE A 64 -8.67 -16.19 -4.52
CA ILE A 64 -7.99 -14.92 -4.68
C ILE A 64 -6.62 -15.17 -5.30
N ASP A 65 -6.22 -14.27 -6.20
CA ASP A 65 -4.88 -14.28 -6.75
C ASP A 65 -3.84 -14.04 -5.64
N ARG A 66 -2.96 -15.03 -5.44
CA ARG A 66 -1.90 -15.00 -4.45
C ARG A 66 -0.98 -13.78 -4.63
N GLU A 67 -0.73 -13.33 -5.86
CA GLU A 67 0.15 -12.20 -6.12
C GLU A 67 -0.43 -10.88 -5.64
N ILE A 68 -1.76 -10.71 -5.72
CA ILE A 68 -2.45 -9.53 -5.18
C ILE A 68 -2.27 -9.50 -3.66
N ILE A 69 -2.57 -10.62 -2.97
CA ILE A 69 -2.43 -10.70 -1.51
C ILE A 69 -0.99 -10.54 -1.06
N ALA A 70 -0.03 -11.17 -1.74
CA ALA A 70 1.38 -11.02 -1.44
C ALA A 70 1.85 -9.56 -1.57
N SER A 71 1.36 -8.84 -2.59
CA SER A 71 1.69 -7.43 -2.82
C SER A 71 1.13 -6.53 -1.72
N LEU A 72 -0.15 -6.69 -1.38
CA LEU A 72 -0.81 -5.93 -0.32
C LEU A 72 -0.17 -6.20 1.04
N TRP A 73 0.13 -7.48 1.32
CA TRP A 73 0.83 -7.87 2.54
C TRP A 73 2.23 -7.28 2.62
N ALA A 74 2.98 -7.29 1.51
CA ALA A 74 4.30 -6.68 1.44
C ALA A 74 4.25 -5.18 1.70
N ILE A 75 3.31 -4.45 1.10
CA ILE A 75 3.08 -3.02 1.34
C ILE A 75 2.86 -2.75 2.83
N CYS A 76 1.94 -3.47 3.46
CA CYS A 76 1.63 -3.30 4.87
C CYS A 76 2.81 -3.67 5.79
N TYR A 77 3.39 -4.86 5.58
CA TYR A 77 4.43 -5.40 6.44
C TYR A 77 5.74 -4.61 6.32
N LEU A 78 6.23 -4.39 5.10
CA LEU A 78 7.48 -3.67 4.88
C LEU A 78 7.34 -2.18 5.19
N GLY A 79 6.20 -1.57 4.85
CA GLY A 79 5.90 -0.20 5.23
C GLY A 79 5.96 0.00 6.75
N ARG A 80 5.33 -0.89 7.53
CA ARG A 80 5.43 -0.84 9.01
C ARG A 80 6.85 -1.11 9.50
N SER A 81 7.50 -2.16 8.99
CA SER A 81 8.84 -2.58 9.43
C SER A 81 9.91 -1.51 9.15
N TRP A 82 9.78 -0.75 8.06
CA TRP A 82 10.80 0.23 7.68
C TRP A 82 10.51 1.62 8.24
N ALA A 83 9.26 2.08 8.15
CA ALA A 83 8.90 3.46 8.48
C ALA A 83 8.34 3.65 9.88
N ILE A 84 7.63 2.67 10.44
CA ILE A 84 6.82 2.85 11.67
C ILE A 84 7.47 2.22 12.91
N ASP A 85 8.02 1.02 12.79
CA ASP A 85 8.72 0.37 13.91
C ASP A 85 9.87 1.25 14.41
N LYS A 86 9.97 1.45 15.73
CA LYS A 86 11.03 2.23 16.38
C LYS A 86 12.42 1.70 16.02
N ASN A 87 12.55 0.39 15.83
CA ASN A 87 13.80 -0.26 15.40
C ASN A 87 13.89 -0.43 13.88
N GLY A 88 12.87 0.05 13.16
CA GLY A 88 12.80 0.01 11.70
C GLY A 88 13.82 0.91 11.04
N MET A 89 14.18 0.56 9.81
CA MET A 89 15.27 1.17 9.04
C MET A 89 15.26 2.72 9.06
N LEU A 90 14.09 3.36 8.88
CA LEU A 90 14.02 4.81 8.79
C LEU A 90 14.06 5.48 10.17
N ARG A 91 13.37 4.91 11.17
CA ARG A 91 13.34 5.48 12.52
C ARG A 91 14.66 5.30 13.25
N SER A 92 15.26 4.10 13.17
CA SER A 92 16.53 3.83 13.85
C SER A 92 17.68 4.69 13.31
N ASN A 93 17.58 5.15 12.06
CA ASN A 93 18.57 6.02 11.42
C ASN A 93 18.18 7.51 11.43
N ASN A 94 17.11 7.90 12.14
CA ASN A 94 16.60 9.28 12.20
C ASN A 94 16.34 9.89 10.80
N LEU A 95 15.89 9.08 9.84
CA LEU A 95 15.67 9.52 8.46
C LEU A 95 14.25 10.07 8.24
N ILE A 96 13.28 9.70 9.07
CA ILE A 96 11.87 10.05 8.95
C ILE A 96 11.40 10.84 10.20
N SER A 97 10.59 11.88 10.01
CA SER A 97 10.05 12.67 11.11
C SER A 97 8.89 11.96 11.82
N GLN A 98 8.54 12.36 13.04
CA GLN A 98 7.38 11.78 13.74
C GLN A 98 6.07 12.04 12.98
N GLU A 99 5.89 13.22 12.40
CA GLU A 99 4.73 13.55 11.54
C GLU A 99 4.63 12.60 10.34
N GLN A 100 5.75 12.29 9.69
CA GLN A 100 5.80 11.34 8.59
C GLN A 100 5.53 9.89 9.05
N VAL A 101 5.95 9.52 10.26
CA VAL A 101 5.60 8.23 10.86
C VAL A 101 4.10 8.12 11.09
N ASP A 102 3.48 9.16 11.67
CA ASP A 102 2.04 9.20 11.93
C ASP A 102 1.25 9.14 10.61
N LEU A 103 1.72 9.84 9.56
CA LEU A 103 1.14 9.78 8.22
C LEU A 103 1.25 8.37 7.59
N MET A 104 2.42 7.73 7.68
CA MET A 104 2.60 6.35 7.21
C MET A 104 1.71 5.37 7.97
N GLU A 105 1.53 5.57 9.27
CA GLU A 105 0.63 4.75 10.08
C GLU A 105 -0.82 4.88 9.63
N ALA A 106 -1.29 6.11 9.38
CA ALA A 106 -2.62 6.36 8.82
C ALA A 106 -2.80 5.67 7.45
N TRP A 107 -1.85 5.85 6.53
CA TRP A 107 -1.92 5.22 5.20
C TRP A 107 -1.97 3.70 5.26
N ILE A 108 -1.09 3.08 6.06
CA ILE A 108 -1.08 1.62 6.17
C ILE A 108 -2.33 1.11 6.90
N ASN A 109 -2.84 1.84 7.90
CA ASN A 109 -4.10 1.48 8.56
C ASN A 109 -5.25 1.45 7.54
N ASN A 110 -5.40 2.49 6.72
CA ASN A 110 -6.42 2.55 5.67
C ASN A 110 -6.29 1.42 4.65
N ILE A 111 -5.07 1.18 4.13
CA ILE A 111 -4.81 0.06 3.21
C ILE A 111 -5.17 -1.28 3.86
N SER A 112 -4.70 -1.52 5.09
CA SER A 112 -4.93 -2.79 5.78
C SER A 112 -6.40 -3.01 6.16
N TYR A 113 -7.12 -1.93 6.50
CA TYR A 113 -8.54 -1.97 6.82
C TYR A 113 -9.37 -2.30 5.57
N ALA A 114 -9.13 -1.60 4.47
CA ALA A 114 -9.81 -1.86 3.20
C ALA A 114 -9.63 -3.31 2.76
N VAL A 115 -8.40 -3.83 2.84
CA VAL A 115 -8.12 -5.23 2.51
C VAL A 115 -8.82 -6.19 3.47
N PHE A 116 -8.81 -5.90 4.78
CA PHE A 116 -9.52 -6.71 5.78
C PHE A 116 -11.02 -6.79 5.47
N CYS A 117 -11.69 -5.65 5.26
CA CYS A 117 -13.13 -5.60 4.97
C CYS A 117 -13.51 -6.34 3.69
N LEU A 118 -12.72 -6.18 2.62
CA LEU A 118 -12.97 -6.88 1.35
C LEU A 118 -12.76 -8.39 1.48
N LEU A 119 -11.76 -8.84 2.23
CA LEU A 119 -11.55 -10.27 2.48
C LEU A 119 -12.62 -10.90 3.38
N ASP A 120 -13.21 -10.12 4.28
CA ASP A 120 -14.31 -10.54 5.15
C ASP A 120 -15.68 -10.48 4.45
N GLY A 121 -15.75 -9.88 3.26
CA GLY A 121 -16.99 -9.71 2.51
C GLY A 121 -17.90 -8.59 3.04
N ALA A 122 -17.33 -7.62 3.76
CA ALA A 122 -18.06 -6.45 4.28
C ALA A 122 -18.50 -5.46 3.18
N GLY A 123 -17.91 -5.58 1.98
CA GLY A 123 -18.25 -4.76 0.81
C GLY A 123 -17.36 -3.52 0.68
N VAL A 124 -17.38 -2.94 -0.54
CA VAL A 124 -16.54 -1.79 -0.91
C VAL A 124 -16.88 -0.51 -0.14
N ASP A 125 -18.14 -0.28 0.23
CA ASP A 125 -18.54 0.93 0.96
C ASP A 125 -17.89 0.97 2.34
N GLU A 126 -17.99 -0.14 3.10
CA GLU A 126 -17.34 -0.27 4.42
C GLU A 126 -15.81 -0.21 4.31
N ALA A 127 -15.24 -0.88 3.30
CA ALA A 127 -13.80 -0.93 3.11
C ALA A 127 -13.15 0.45 2.89
N PHE A 128 -13.91 1.43 2.38
CA PHE A 128 -13.40 2.75 2.01
C PHE A 128 -13.95 3.90 2.87
N ASP A 129 -14.84 3.63 3.82
CA ASP A 129 -15.46 4.64 4.70
C ASP A 129 -14.41 5.59 5.32
N GLY A 130 -13.45 5.04 6.07
CA GLY A 130 -12.37 5.82 6.70
C GLY A 130 -11.38 6.47 5.72
N TYR A 131 -11.29 5.99 4.48
CA TYR A 131 -10.46 6.60 3.44
C TYR A 131 -11.15 7.80 2.81
N ASP A 132 -12.44 7.67 2.50
CA ASP A 132 -13.24 8.68 1.83
C ASP A 132 -13.55 9.86 2.78
N ASP A 133 -13.69 9.61 4.09
CA ASP A 133 -13.88 10.65 5.13
C ASP A 133 -12.62 11.49 5.41
N ALA A 134 -11.43 10.98 5.06
CA ALA A 134 -10.14 11.61 5.35
C ALA A 134 -9.59 12.46 4.18
N GLN A 135 -10.36 12.61 3.09
CA GLN A 135 -10.03 13.41 1.90
C GLN A 135 -10.42 14.89 2.09
#